data_AF-A0A7J9GAY9-F1
#
_entry.id   AF-A0A7J9GAY9-F1
#
_cell.length_a   1.000
_cell.length_b   1.000
_cell.length_c   1.000
_cell.angle_alpha   90.00
_cell.angle_beta   90.00
_cell.angle_gamma   90.00
#
_symmetry.space_group_name_H-M   'P 1'
#
loop_
_entity.id
_entity.type
_entity.pdbx_description
1 polymer ?
#
loop_
_entity_poly.entity_id
_entity_poly.type
_entity_poly.pdbx_seq_one_letter_code
_entity_poly.pdbx_strand_id
1 'polypeptide(L)'
;MSDIVFLRAWTQVEVPQFYNPLTTSLQPRQKTWQGMKTVAELRREHNLPIPVNKDSLYKLIERKPRNFNPLVIPKALQADLPFESKPKNIPHQKRPLLEDRRAVVMEPHERKVHALVQHLQLIRNDKMKKRKLKEEQKRKELEAQRAKDEQVLRKRRREERQERYREQDKLKKKIRRHVEA
;
A
#
# COMPACT_ATOMS: atom_id res chain seq x y z
N MET A 1 15.33 10.63 9.99
CA MET A 1 14.52 11.82 10.34
C MET A 1 14.11 12.53 9.05
N SER A 2 13.20 11.94 8.28
CA SER A 2 12.69 12.49 7.00
C SER A 2 11.21 12.84 7.06
N ASP A 3 10.59 12.70 8.23
CA ASP A 3 9.17 12.89 8.42
C ASP A 3 8.83 14.37 8.51
N ILE A 4 7.60 14.71 8.10
CA ILE A 4 7.06 16.06 8.15
C ILE A 4 5.97 16.08 9.22
N VAL A 5 6.11 16.94 10.23
CA VAL A 5 5.11 17.13 11.29
C VAL A 5 4.24 18.34 10.91
N PHE A 6 2.93 18.16 10.81
CA PHE A 6 2.01 19.26 10.49
C PHE A 6 0.82 19.30 11.45
N LEU A 7 0.34 20.51 11.76
CA LEU A 7 -0.87 20.77 12.54
C LEU A 7 -1.97 21.21 11.57
N ARG A 8 -3.10 20.49 11.57
CA ARG A 8 -4.26 20.84 10.76
C ARG A 8 -5.18 21.78 11.53
N ALA A 9 -5.26 23.03 11.10
CA ALA A 9 -6.12 24.07 11.67
C ALA A 9 -7.14 24.59 10.65
N TRP A 10 -8.15 25.28 11.14
CA TRP A 10 -9.16 25.98 10.34
C TRP A 10 -9.01 27.49 10.53
N THR A 11 -9.16 28.26 9.47
CA THR A 11 -9.07 29.73 9.50
C THR A 11 -10.36 30.32 8.92
N GLN A 12 -10.79 31.45 9.48
CA GLN A 12 -11.93 32.19 8.97
C GLN A 12 -11.49 33.03 7.76
N VAL A 13 -12.26 32.97 6.68
CA VAL A 13 -12.05 33.77 5.48
C VAL A 13 -13.30 34.62 5.25
N GLU A 14 -13.13 35.94 5.16
CA GLU A 14 -14.22 36.88 4.93
C GLU A 14 -14.64 36.88 3.45
N VAL A 15 -15.93 37.02 3.19
CA VAL A 15 -16.48 37.07 1.83
C VAL A 15 -16.58 38.54 1.38
N PRO A 16 -15.99 38.92 0.24
CA PRO A 16 -16.08 40.30 -0.25
C PRO A 16 -17.53 40.63 -0.66
N GLN A 17 -18.06 41.72 -0.13
CA GLN A 17 -19.40 42.22 -0.44
C GLN A 17 -19.37 43.08 -1.71
N PHE A 18 -19.35 42.43 -2.87
CA PHE A 18 -19.40 43.12 -4.17
C PHE A 18 -20.72 42.85 -4.88
N TYR A 19 -21.42 43.90 -5.30
CA TYR A 19 -22.68 43.83 -6.03
C TYR A 19 -22.65 44.80 -7.22
N ASN A 20 -22.87 44.28 -8.43
CA ASN A 20 -22.97 45.08 -9.66
C ASN A 20 -24.16 44.60 -10.50
N PRO A 21 -25.27 45.36 -10.57
CA PRO A 21 -26.44 44.97 -11.35
C PRO A 21 -26.19 45.06 -12.86
N LEU A 22 -26.79 44.15 -13.62
CA LEU A 22 -26.68 44.15 -15.07
C LEU A 22 -27.62 45.21 -15.67
N THR A 23 -27.06 46.30 -16.19
CA THR A 23 -27.82 47.44 -16.72
C THR A 23 -27.78 47.53 -18.24
N THR A 24 -27.69 46.41 -18.94
CA THR A 24 -27.53 46.36 -20.41
C THR A 24 -28.62 47.15 -21.16
N SER A 25 -29.88 47.05 -20.72
CA SER A 25 -31.01 47.76 -21.34
C SER A 25 -30.98 49.28 -21.14
N LEU A 26 -30.25 49.76 -20.13
CA LEU A 26 -30.10 51.19 -19.84
C LEU A 26 -28.95 51.83 -20.64
N GLN A 27 -28.13 51.03 -21.31
CA GLN A 27 -26.98 51.51 -22.07
C GLN A 27 -27.36 51.82 -23.54
N PRO A 28 -26.67 52.79 -24.19
CA PRO A 28 -26.85 53.04 -25.62
C PRO A 28 -26.60 51.76 -26.42
N ARG A 29 -27.38 51.52 -27.48
CA ARG A 29 -27.29 50.30 -28.31
C ARG A 29 -25.89 50.05 -28.91
N GLN A 30 -25.04 51.08 -28.99
CA GLN A 30 -23.68 50.99 -29.51
C GLN A 30 -22.65 50.52 -28.47
N LYS A 31 -23.00 50.43 -27.17
CA LYS A 31 -22.09 50.04 -26.10
C LYS A 31 -22.52 48.72 -25.48
N THR A 32 -21.57 47.81 -25.32
CA THR A 32 -21.74 46.57 -24.56
C THR A 32 -21.46 46.81 -23.09
N TRP A 33 -22.21 46.14 -22.22
CA TRP A 33 -21.98 46.20 -20.78
C TRP A 33 -20.63 45.57 -20.44
N GLN A 34 -19.83 46.26 -19.62
CA GLN A 34 -18.52 45.80 -19.17
C GLN A 34 -18.57 45.44 -17.69
N GLY A 35 -18.33 44.18 -17.38
CA GLY A 35 -18.25 43.67 -16.02
C GLY A 35 -16.82 43.65 -15.47
N MET A 36 -16.67 43.05 -14.30
CA MET A 36 -15.34 42.75 -13.72
C MET A 36 -14.64 41.70 -14.59
N LYS A 37 -13.38 41.98 -14.96
CA LYS A 37 -12.55 41.06 -15.73
C LYS A 37 -12.16 39.84 -14.89
N THR A 38 -11.98 38.69 -15.55
CA THR A 38 -11.49 37.48 -14.88
C THR A 38 -10.02 37.63 -14.50
N VAL A 39 -9.56 36.86 -13.51
CA VAL A 39 -8.13 36.82 -13.13
C VAL A 39 -7.24 36.44 -14.32
N ALA A 40 -7.75 35.59 -15.23
CA ALA A 40 -7.01 35.18 -16.42
C ALA A 40 -6.86 36.33 -17.44
N GLU A 41 -7.92 37.11 -17.67
CA GLU A 41 -7.90 38.29 -18.55
C GLU A 41 -6.96 39.37 -18.01
N LEU A 42 -7.09 39.71 -16.72
CA LEU A 42 -6.22 40.69 -16.06
C LEU A 42 -4.75 40.29 -16.17
N ARG A 43 -4.44 39.00 -15.95
CA ARG A 43 -3.06 38.49 -16.08
C ARG A 43 -2.54 38.59 -17.51
N ARG A 44 -3.37 38.34 -18.52
CA ARG A 44 -2.98 38.47 -19.94
C ARG A 44 -2.70 39.92 -20.32
N GLU A 45 -3.59 40.84 -19.93
CA GLU A 45 -3.45 42.27 -20.22
C GLU A 45 -2.20 42.89 -19.56
N HIS A 46 -1.92 42.48 -18.32
CA HIS A 46 -0.76 42.94 -17.56
C HIS A 46 0.51 42.09 -17.79
N ASN A 47 0.48 41.10 -18.69
CA ASN A 47 1.59 40.17 -18.95
C ASN A 47 2.15 39.49 -17.69
N LEU A 48 1.27 39.09 -16.76
CA LEU A 48 1.64 38.47 -15.48
C LEU A 48 1.55 36.93 -15.55
N PRO A 49 2.62 36.19 -15.23
CA PRO A 49 2.59 34.73 -15.20
C PRO A 49 1.78 34.18 -14.02
N ILE A 50 1.22 32.98 -14.18
CA ILE A 50 0.48 32.27 -13.12
C ILE A 50 1.49 31.79 -12.05
N PRO A 51 1.27 32.08 -10.74
CA PRO A 51 2.16 31.63 -9.68
C PRO A 51 2.05 30.11 -9.51
N VAL A 52 3.15 29.40 -9.66
CA VAL A 52 3.23 27.94 -9.48
C VAL A 52 4.35 27.63 -8.50
N ASN A 53 4.01 26.97 -7.39
CA ASN A 53 5.01 26.46 -6.45
C ASN A 53 5.58 25.13 -6.97
N LYS A 54 6.90 25.05 -7.17
CA LYS A 54 7.60 23.87 -7.69
C LYS A 54 7.50 22.65 -6.76
N ASP A 55 7.29 22.86 -5.46
CA ASP A 55 7.17 21.80 -4.46
C ASP A 55 5.74 21.25 -4.34
N SER A 56 4.75 22.01 -4.81
CA SER A 56 3.34 21.58 -4.87
C SER A 56 3.03 20.74 -6.11
N LEU A 57 3.91 20.73 -7.10
CA LEU A 57 3.75 19.91 -8.30
C LEU A 57 4.01 18.44 -7.97
N TYR A 58 3.03 17.59 -8.31
CA TYR A 58 3.19 16.14 -8.22
C TYR A 58 4.34 15.66 -9.10
N LYS A 59 5.17 14.78 -8.54
CA LYS A 59 6.33 14.16 -9.21
C LYS A 59 6.24 12.66 -9.08
N LEU A 60 6.79 11.93 -10.04
CA LEU A 60 6.93 10.47 -9.93
C LEU A 60 7.88 10.13 -8.79
N ILE A 61 7.46 9.25 -7.87
CA ILE A 61 8.26 8.83 -6.72
C ILE A 61 8.74 7.40 -6.94
N GLU A 62 10.03 7.23 -7.24
CA GLU A 62 10.67 5.91 -7.32
C GLU A 62 11.09 5.43 -5.93
N ARG A 63 10.43 4.38 -5.42
CA ARG A 63 10.72 3.82 -4.10
C ARG A 63 11.75 2.70 -4.20
N LYS A 64 12.92 2.92 -3.60
CA LYS A 64 13.92 1.86 -3.45
C LYS A 64 13.42 0.77 -2.49
N PRO A 65 13.71 -0.52 -2.75
CA PRO A 65 13.36 -1.58 -1.82
C PRO A 65 14.07 -1.35 -0.48
N ARG A 66 13.30 -1.40 0.62
CA ARG A 66 13.83 -1.19 1.96
C ARG A 66 14.38 -2.49 2.52
N ASN A 67 15.69 -2.57 2.67
CA ASN A 67 16.36 -3.67 3.37
C ASN A 67 16.57 -3.27 4.83
N PHE A 68 16.00 -4.04 5.76
CA PHE A 68 16.17 -3.81 7.20
C PHE A 68 17.46 -4.44 7.70
N ASN A 69 18.03 -3.84 8.75
CA ASN A 69 19.18 -4.43 9.42
C ASN A 69 18.81 -5.77 10.06
N PRO A 70 19.74 -6.75 10.09
CA PRO A 70 19.50 -8.00 10.79
C PRO A 70 19.32 -7.78 12.30
N LEU A 71 18.69 -8.73 12.96
CA LEU A 71 18.51 -8.70 14.41
C LEU A 71 19.87 -8.82 15.12
N VAL A 72 20.19 -7.81 15.94
CA VAL A 72 21.39 -7.82 16.78
C VAL A 72 20.98 -8.04 18.24
N ILE A 73 21.36 -9.18 18.79
CA ILE A 73 21.08 -9.52 20.18
C ILE A 73 22.16 -8.87 21.08
N PRO A 74 21.79 -8.12 22.13
CA PRO A 74 22.74 -7.58 23.09
C PRO A 74 23.60 -8.69 23.72
N LYS A 75 24.90 -8.43 23.91
CA LYS A 75 25.84 -9.43 24.43
C LYS A 75 25.49 -9.93 25.83
N ALA A 76 24.97 -9.05 26.69
CA ALA A 76 24.53 -9.41 28.04
C ALA A 76 23.41 -10.46 27.97
N LEU A 77 22.35 -10.17 27.19
CA LEU A 77 21.26 -11.10 26.96
C LEU A 77 21.77 -12.42 26.37
N GLN A 78 22.65 -12.36 25.37
CA GLN A 78 23.20 -13.57 24.74
C GLN A 78 23.99 -14.45 25.73
N ALA A 79 24.61 -13.88 26.76
CA ALA A 79 25.32 -14.62 27.79
C ALA A 79 24.35 -15.37 28.71
N ASP A 80 23.23 -14.74 29.07
CA ASP A 80 22.23 -15.26 30.00
C ASP A 80 21.26 -16.28 29.36
N LEU A 81 21.24 -16.37 28.02
CA LEU A 81 20.38 -17.31 27.31
C LEU A 81 20.73 -18.78 27.63
N PRO A 82 19.72 -19.66 27.80
CA PRO A 82 19.96 -21.08 27.96
C PRO A 82 20.60 -21.67 26.69
N PHE A 83 21.42 -22.70 26.88
CA PHE A 83 22.28 -23.28 25.84
C PHE A 83 21.53 -23.62 24.55
N GLU A 84 20.32 -24.18 24.66
CA GLU A 84 19.48 -24.55 23.51
C GLU A 84 19.13 -23.35 22.61
N SER A 85 18.85 -22.20 23.23
CA SER A 85 18.42 -20.97 22.54
C SER A 85 19.57 -20.06 22.09
N LYS A 86 20.82 -20.36 22.53
CA LYS A 86 21.96 -19.50 22.28
C LYS A 86 22.37 -19.54 20.80
N PRO A 87 22.51 -18.38 20.12
CA PRO A 87 22.86 -18.36 18.71
C PRO A 87 24.29 -18.84 18.47
N LYS A 88 24.46 -19.78 17.52
CA LYS A 88 25.74 -20.40 17.15
C LYS A 88 26.44 -19.62 16.03
N ASN A 89 26.70 -18.33 16.26
CA ASN A 89 27.39 -17.48 15.28
C ASN A 89 28.89 -17.75 15.30
N ILE A 90 29.42 -18.32 14.22
CA ILE A 90 30.85 -18.59 14.06
C ILE A 90 31.53 -17.31 13.56
N PRO A 91 32.51 -16.74 14.30
CA PRO A 91 33.22 -15.55 13.84
C PRO A 91 34.09 -15.88 12.63
N HIS A 92 34.28 -14.90 11.74
CA HIS A 92 35.21 -15.05 10.62
C HIS A 92 36.64 -15.29 11.14
N GLN A 93 37.28 -16.35 10.65
CA GLN A 93 38.66 -16.67 11.00
C GLN A 93 39.64 -15.66 10.40
N LYS A 94 40.54 -15.08 11.20
CA LYS A 94 41.47 -14.04 10.73
C LYS A 94 42.69 -14.58 9.97
N ARG A 95 43.03 -15.87 10.18
CA ARG A 95 44.22 -16.50 9.59
C ARG A 95 43.76 -17.59 8.61
N PRO A 96 44.29 -17.64 7.38
CA PRO A 96 43.93 -18.67 6.41
C PRO A 96 44.38 -20.04 6.89
N LEU A 97 43.58 -21.06 6.60
CA LEU A 97 43.91 -22.45 6.88
C LEU A 97 44.98 -22.95 5.90
N LEU A 98 45.61 -24.08 6.23
CA LEU A 98 46.56 -24.71 5.31
C LEU A 98 45.90 -25.14 4.00
N GLU A 99 44.62 -25.52 4.05
CA GLU A 99 43.82 -25.88 2.89
C GLU A 99 43.62 -24.70 1.93
N ASP A 100 43.28 -23.53 2.46
CA ASP A 100 43.13 -22.30 1.66
C ASP A 100 44.44 -21.93 0.94
N ARG A 101 45.58 -22.13 1.61
CA ARG A 101 46.91 -21.86 1.04
C ARG A 101 47.30 -22.85 -0.05
N ARG A 102 46.80 -24.09 0.02
CA ARG A 102 47.07 -25.16 -0.93
C ARG A 102 46.02 -25.25 -2.04
N ALA A 103 45.01 -24.36 -2.02
CA ALA A 103 43.93 -24.38 -2.99
C ALA A 103 44.46 -24.16 -4.42
N VAL A 104 44.07 -25.05 -5.33
CA VAL A 104 44.42 -24.95 -6.75
C VAL A 104 43.64 -23.79 -7.36
N VAL A 105 44.35 -22.90 -8.03
CA VAL A 105 43.77 -21.74 -8.71
C VAL A 105 43.13 -22.18 -10.02
N MET A 106 41.83 -21.91 -10.18
CA MET A 106 41.10 -22.22 -11.42
C MET A 106 41.73 -21.55 -12.65
N GLU A 107 41.75 -22.29 -13.76
CA GLU A 107 42.21 -21.79 -15.06
C GLU A 107 41.25 -20.76 -15.65
N PRO A 108 41.69 -19.91 -16.61
CA PRO A 108 40.84 -18.88 -17.20
C PRO A 108 39.54 -19.41 -17.83
N HIS A 109 39.58 -20.59 -18.46
CA HIS A 109 38.40 -21.22 -19.04
C HIS A 109 37.43 -21.69 -17.95
N GLU A 110 37.94 -22.39 -16.94
CA GLU A 110 37.15 -22.88 -15.80
C GLU A 110 36.48 -21.74 -15.04
N ARG A 111 37.18 -20.61 -14.85
CA ARG A 111 36.60 -19.39 -14.27
C ARG A 111 35.42 -18.88 -15.07
N LYS A 112 35.50 -18.88 -16.41
CA LYS A 112 34.39 -18.47 -17.29
C LYS A 112 33.20 -19.42 -17.16
N VAL A 113 33.45 -20.74 -17.16
CA VAL A 113 32.41 -21.76 -16.97
C VAL A 113 31.75 -21.63 -15.60
N HIS A 114 32.55 -21.50 -14.54
CA HIS A 114 32.07 -21.32 -13.19
C HIS A 114 31.22 -20.04 -13.05
N ALA A 115 31.69 -18.92 -13.60
CA ALA A 115 30.92 -17.69 -13.64
C ALA A 115 29.58 -17.90 -14.38
N LEU A 116 29.58 -18.55 -15.55
CA LEU A 116 28.36 -18.84 -16.29
C LEU A 116 27.36 -19.65 -15.46
N VAL A 117 27.83 -20.70 -14.77
CA VAL A 117 26.99 -21.52 -13.89
C VAL A 117 26.39 -20.69 -12.75
N GLN A 118 27.17 -19.79 -12.12
CA GLN A 118 26.66 -18.88 -11.09
C GLN A 118 25.55 -17.95 -11.63
N HIS A 119 25.74 -17.37 -12.82
CA HIS A 119 24.71 -16.51 -13.44
C HIS A 119 23.43 -17.29 -13.73
N LEU A 120 23.53 -18.52 -14.25
CA LEU A 120 22.37 -19.38 -14.51
C LEU A 120 21.62 -19.72 -13.22
N GLN A 121 22.34 -20.02 -12.13
CA GLN A 121 21.74 -20.27 -10.82
C GLN A 121 21.02 -19.04 -10.28
N LEU A 122 21.61 -17.85 -10.39
CA LEU A 122 20.97 -16.58 -9.99
C LEU A 122 19.68 -16.32 -10.77
N ILE A 123 19.73 -16.45 -12.11
CA ILE A 123 18.54 -16.29 -12.97
C ILE A 123 17.43 -17.27 -12.56
N ARG A 124 17.77 -18.54 -12.32
CA ARG A 124 16.82 -19.56 -11.88
C ARG A 124 16.19 -19.19 -10.53
N ASN A 125 17.01 -18.78 -9.55
CA ASN A 125 16.54 -18.42 -8.21
C ASN A 125 15.59 -17.21 -8.25
N ASP A 126 15.92 -16.19 -9.03
CA ASP A 126 15.07 -15.00 -9.17
C ASP A 126 13.76 -15.31 -9.91
N LYS A 127 13.80 -16.16 -10.94
CA LYS A 127 12.59 -16.63 -11.63
C LYS A 127 11.68 -17.39 -10.67
N MET A 128 12.24 -18.29 -9.85
CA MET A 128 11.48 -19.04 -8.85
C MET A 128 10.89 -18.13 -7.77
N LYS A 129 11.65 -17.14 -7.27
CA LYS A 129 11.14 -16.13 -6.32
C LYS A 129 9.98 -15.34 -6.90
N LYS A 130 10.12 -14.82 -8.13
CA LYS A 130 9.04 -14.08 -8.82
C LYS A 130 7.79 -14.93 -9.02
N ARG A 131 7.95 -16.22 -9.36
CA ARG A 131 6.83 -17.16 -9.50
C ARG A 131 6.11 -17.36 -8.16
N LYS A 132 6.84 -17.64 -7.09
CA LYS A 132 6.28 -17.82 -5.74
C LYS A 132 5.50 -16.59 -5.28
N LEU A 133 6.06 -15.39 -5.44
CA LEU A 133 5.39 -14.15 -5.06
C LEU A 133 4.06 -13.95 -5.82
N LYS A 134 4.02 -14.26 -7.12
CA LYS A 134 2.78 -14.21 -7.92
C LYS A 134 1.75 -15.25 -7.48
N GLU A 135 2.19 -16.47 -7.17
CA GLU A 135 1.32 -17.54 -6.67
C GLU A 135 0.74 -17.18 -5.29
N GLU A 136 1.54 -16.60 -4.39
CA GLU A 136 1.10 -16.08 -3.10
C GLU A 136 0.09 -14.94 -3.24
N GLN A 137 0.31 -14.00 -4.15
CA GLN A 137 -0.65 -12.92 -4.46
C GLN A 137 -2.00 -13.50 -4.89
N LYS A 138 -2.01 -14.42 -5.87
CA LYS A 138 -3.22 -15.09 -6.34
C LYS A 138 -3.92 -15.87 -5.23
N ARG A 139 -3.16 -16.57 -4.38
CA ARG A 139 -3.70 -17.30 -3.24
C ARG A 139 -4.38 -16.37 -2.25
N LYS A 140 -3.77 -15.22 -1.93
CA LYS A 140 -4.35 -14.20 -1.03
C LYS A 140 -5.63 -13.60 -1.61
N GLU A 141 -5.64 -13.29 -2.90
CA GLU A 141 -6.84 -12.79 -3.59
C GLU A 141 -7.99 -13.80 -3.52
N LEU A 142 -7.69 -15.06 -3.80
CA LEU A 142 -8.66 -16.15 -3.77
C LEU A 142 -9.15 -16.45 -2.35
N GLU A 143 -8.27 -16.39 -1.35
CA GLU A 143 -8.64 -16.51 0.07
C GLU A 143 -9.54 -15.36 0.50
N ALA A 144 -9.27 -14.12 0.06
CA ALA A 144 -10.12 -12.97 0.33
C ALA A 144 -11.50 -13.11 -0.33
N GLN A 145 -11.59 -13.67 -1.55
CA GLN A 145 -12.87 -13.97 -2.21
C GLN A 145 -13.63 -15.06 -1.44
N ARG A 146 -12.98 -16.17 -1.10
CA ARG A 146 -13.59 -17.25 -0.30
C ARG A 146 -14.11 -16.75 1.04
N ALA A 147 -13.37 -15.88 1.72
CA ALA A 147 -13.80 -15.29 2.98
C ALA A 147 -15.07 -14.42 2.80
N LYS A 148 -15.20 -13.67 1.70
CA LYS A 148 -16.42 -12.91 1.37
C LYS A 148 -17.59 -13.86 1.11
N ASP A 149 -17.39 -14.90 0.32
CA ASP A 149 -18.43 -15.88 -0.01
C ASP A 149 -18.89 -16.63 1.25
N GLU A 150 -17.96 -17.01 2.12
CA GLU A 150 -18.29 -17.65 3.39
C GLU A 150 -19.11 -16.74 4.30
N GLN A 151 -18.81 -15.43 4.34
CA GLN A 151 -19.63 -14.47 5.09
C GLN A 151 -21.05 -14.39 4.53
N VAL A 152 -21.23 -14.39 3.21
CA VAL A 152 -22.55 -14.39 2.55
C VAL A 152 -23.30 -15.67 2.86
N LEU A 153 -22.67 -16.83 2.69
CA LEU A 153 -23.25 -18.13 3.01
C LEU A 153 -23.61 -18.24 4.49
N ARG A 154 -22.78 -17.71 5.39
CA ARG A 154 -23.06 -17.68 6.83
C ARG A 154 -24.29 -16.83 7.17
N LYS A 155 -24.46 -15.68 6.51
CA LYS A 155 -25.67 -14.85 6.65
C LYS A 155 -26.90 -15.60 6.15
N ARG A 156 -26.85 -16.17 4.93
CA ARG A 156 -27.92 -16.98 4.35
C ARG A 156 -28.32 -18.16 5.24
N ARG A 157 -27.36 -18.95 5.72
CA ARG A 157 -27.61 -20.07 6.65
C ARG A 157 -28.27 -19.62 7.96
N ARG A 158 -27.96 -18.41 8.44
CA ARG A 158 -28.57 -17.83 9.65
C ARG A 158 -30.03 -17.48 9.40
N GLU A 159 -30.33 -16.85 8.26
CA GLU A 159 -31.69 -16.50 7.84
C GLU A 159 -32.53 -17.76 7.64
N GLU A 160 -32.05 -18.73 6.84
CA GLU A 160 -32.72 -20.03 6.63
C GLU A 160 -32.95 -20.81 7.94
N ARG A 161 -32.05 -20.69 8.91
CA ARG A 161 -32.24 -21.28 10.25
C ARG A 161 -33.35 -20.56 11.01
N GLN A 162 -33.37 -19.23 10.98
CA GLN A 162 -34.39 -18.43 11.65
C GLN A 162 -35.79 -18.70 11.07
N GLU A 163 -35.90 -18.78 9.74
CA GLU A 163 -37.16 -19.14 9.07
C GLU A 163 -37.64 -20.54 9.44
N ARG A 164 -36.74 -21.55 9.43
CA ARG A 164 -37.09 -22.92 9.85
C ARG A 164 -37.66 -22.96 11.28
N TYR A 165 -37.05 -22.26 12.23
CA TYR A 165 -37.57 -22.21 13.61
C TYR A 165 -38.91 -21.46 13.71
N ARG A 166 -39.12 -20.39 12.92
CA ARG A 166 -40.40 -19.67 12.86
C ARG A 166 -41.52 -20.57 12.34
N GLU A 167 -41.29 -21.33 11.28
CA GLU A 167 -42.29 -22.26 10.73
C GLU A 167 -42.59 -23.41 11.70
N GLN A 168 -41.57 -23.98 12.35
CA GLN A 168 -41.77 -25.00 13.40
C GLN A 168 -42.58 -24.46 14.58
N ASP A 169 -42.35 -23.22 15.02
CA ASP A 169 -43.12 -22.60 16.10
C ASP A 169 -44.58 -22.37 15.71
N LYS A 170 -44.84 -21.89 14.47
CA LYS A 170 -46.20 -21.76 13.93
C LYS A 170 -46.92 -23.10 13.87
N LEU A 171 -46.26 -24.16 13.39
CA LEU A 171 -46.81 -25.52 13.35
C LEU A 171 -47.14 -26.03 14.76
N LYS A 172 -46.23 -25.88 15.71
CA LYS A 172 -46.47 -26.26 17.12
C LYS A 172 -47.64 -25.49 17.74
N LYS A 173 -47.76 -24.18 17.47
CA LYS A 173 -48.90 -23.37 17.93
C LYS A 173 -50.23 -23.82 17.30
N LYS A 174 -50.25 -24.16 16.01
CA LYS A 174 -51.44 -24.74 15.35
C LYS A 174 -51.85 -26.06 16.00
N ILE A 175 -50.90 -26.96 16.25
CA ILE A 175 -51.17 -28.25 16.92
C ILE A 175 -51.75 -28.01 18.33
N ARG A 176 -51.15 -27.12 19.13
CA ARG A 176 -51.66 -26.80 20.48
C ARG A 176 -53.09 -26.27 20.45
N ARG A 177 -53.41 -25.33 19.55
CA ARG A 177 -54.76 -24.79 19.38
C ARG A 177 -55.80 -25.84 18.97
N HIS A 178 -55.40 -26.88 18.25
CA HIS A 178 -56.29 -27.97 17.84
C HIS A 178 -56.46 -29.04 18.94
N VAL A 179 -55.58 -29.07 19.95
CA VAL A 179 -55.68 -29.99 21.10
C VAL A 179 -56.50 -29.35 22.24
N GLU A 180 -56.54 -28.01 22.33
CA GLU A 180 -57.29 -27.26 23.33
C GLU A 180 -58.73 -26.90 22.91
N ALA A 181 -59.14 -27.27 21.69
CA ALA A 181 -60.51 -27.11 21.16
C ALA A 181 -61.18 -28.48 21.01
#